data_AF-X0WIM9-F1
#
_entry.id   AF-X0WIM9-F1
#
_cell.length_a   1.000
_cell.length_b   1.000
_cell.length_c   1.000
_cell.angle_alpha   90.00
_cell.angle_beta   90.00
_cell.angle_gamma   90.00
#
_symmetry.space_group_name_H-M   'P 1'
#
loop_
_entity.id
_entity.type
_entity.pdbx_description
1 polymer ?
#
loop_
_entity_poly.entity_id
_entity_poly.type
_entity_poly.pdbx_seq_one_letter_code
_entity_poly.pdbx_strand_id
1 'polypeptide(L)'
;MLSEIENQILRGISAAKAYQHIENICRFGNRLAGSEADNKAAEYFARTCSEYGLYTYFEEFETDCFEPIACELSLVEPISKNIECQPMRFSPSTSEEGITSELVDVG
;
A
#
# COMPACT_ATOMS: atom_id res chain seq x y z
N MET A 1 -21.23 -32.37 -7.76
CA MET A 1 -20.19 -32.58 -8.79
C MET A 1 -19.96 -31.24 -9.47
N LEU A 2 -18.71 -30.86 -9.73
CA LEU A 2 -18.41 -29.66 -10.50
C LEU A 2 -18.72 -29.89 -11.98
N SER A 3 -19.19 -28.84 -12.66
CA SER A 3 -19.32 -28.77 -14.11
C SER A 3 -17.97 -28.86 -14.82
N GLU A 4 -17.99 -29.11 -16.13
CA GLU A 4 -16.78 -29.16 -16.94
C GLU A 4 -16.01 -27.84 -16.93
N ILE A 5 -16.72 -26.71 -17.03
CA ILE A 5 -16.14 -25.36 -16.99
C ILE A 5 -15.47 -25.10 -15.64
N GLU A 6 -16.11 -25.42 -14.52
CA GLU A 6 -15.52 -25.25 -13.19
C GLU A 6 -14.23 -26.08 -13.04
N ASN A 7 -14.21 -27.31 -13.56
CA ASN A 7 -13.00 -28.12 -13.56
C ASN A 7 -11.89 -27.53 -14.44
N GLN A 8 -12.22 -26.94 -15.58
CA GLN A 8 -11.24 -26.25 -16.44
C GLN A 8 -10.65 -25.03 -15.75
N ILE A 9 -11.48 -24.22 -15.08
CA ILE A 9 -11.03 -23.05 -14.30
C ILE A 9 -10.07 -23.50 -13.20
N LEU A 10 -10.44 -24.50 -12.41
CA LEU A 10 -9.59 -24.99 -11.31
C LEU A 10 -8.23 -25.48 -11.79
N ARG A 11 -8.16 -26.13 -12.96
CA ARG A 11 -6.89 -26.58 -13.57
C ARG A 11 -6.03 -25.42 -14.08
N GLY A 12 -6.65 -24.28 -14.40
CA GLY A 12 -5.95 -23.07 -14.85
C GLY A 12 -5.32 -22.26 -13.72
N ILE A 13 -5.70 -22.50 -12.46
CA ILE A 13 -5.16 -21.77 -11.31
C ILE A 13 -3.74 -22.27 -11.00
N SER A 14 -2.79 -21.33 -10.90
CA SER A 14 -1.39 -21.62 -10.61
C SER A 14 -0.88 -20.79 -9.45
N ALA A 15 -0.49 -21.47 -8.35
CA ALA A 15 0.12 -20.83 -7.19
C ALA A 15 1.44 -20.12 -7.55
N ALA A 16 2.25 -20.72 -8.43
CA ALA A 16 3.48 -20.11 -8.91
C ALA A 16 3.22 -18.81 -9.68
N LYS A 17 2.17 -18.79 -10.52
CA LYS A 17 1.79 -17.58 -11.25
C LYS A 17 1.27 -16.49 -10.31
N ALA A 18 0.45 -16.85 -9.33
CA ALA A 18 -0.02 -15.94 -8.30
C ALA A 18 1.13 -15.30 -7.52
N TYR A 19 2.11 -16.10 -7.10
CA TYR A 19 3.31 -15.61 -6.42
C TYR A 19 4.11 -14.65 -7.29
N GLN A 20 4.30 -14.97 -8.58
CA GLN A 20 4.98 -14.08 -9.53
C GLN A 20 4.28 -12.71 -9.65
N HIS A 21 2.95 -12.66 -9.65
CA HIS A 21 2.24 -11.38 -9.65
C HIS A 21 2.52 -10.57 -8.39
N ILE A 22 2.51 -11.20 -7.22
CA ILE A 22 2.84 -10.56 -5.93
C ILE A 22 4.26 -9.99 -6.00
N GLU A 23 5.25 -10.78 -6.42
CA GLU A 23 6.64 -10.31 -6.52
C GLU A 23 6.78 -9.09 -7.44
N ASN A 24 6.13 -9.13 -8.62
CA ASN A 24 6.20 -8.03 -9.57
C ASN A 24 5.60 -6.74 -9.00
N ILE A 25 4.45 -6.84 -8.33
CA ILE A 25 3.78 -5.68 -7.73
C ILE A 25 4.58 -5.13 -6.55
N CYS A 26 5.13 -6.00 -5.69
CA CYS A 26 5.94 -5.58 -4.55
C CYS A 26 7.24 -4.88 -4.96
N ARG A 27 7.80 -5.20 -6.13
CA ARG A 27 9.00 -4.53 -6.68
C ARG A 27 8.78 -3.04 -7.00
N PHE A 28 7.54 -2.59 -7.15
CA PHE A 28 7.25 -1.17 -7.39
C PHE A 28 7.40 -0.31 -6.14
N GLY A 29 7.45 -0.90 -4.95
CA GLY A 29 7.56 -0.19 -3.68
C GLY A 29 6.20 0.07 -3.02
N ASN A 30 6.14 1.12 -2.19
CA ASN A 30 4.92 1.47 -1.45
C ASN A 30 3.91 2.15 -2.39
N ARG A 31 2.74 1.51 -2.55
CA ARG A 31 1.68 1.94 -3.46
C ARG A 31 0.66 2.81 -2.71
N LEU A 32 1.12 3.94 -2.17
CA LEU A 32 0.20 4.96 -1.64
C LEU A 32 -0.62 5.51 -2.80
N ALA A 33 -1.90 5.82 -2.56
CA ALA A 33 -2.82 6.27 -3.60
C ALA A 33 -2.24 7.48 -4.35
N GLY A 34 -2.19 7.40 -5.68
CA GLY A 34 -1.66 8.47 -6.54
C GLY A 34 -0.12 8.54 -6.65
N SER A 35 0.61 7.67 -5.94
CA SER A 35 2.07 7.58 -6.07
C SER A 35 2.51 6.96 -7.40
N GLU A 36 3.77 7.16 -7.80
CA GLU A 36 4.33 6.52 -8.99
C GLU A 36 4.26 4.98 -8.93
N ALA A 37 4.46 4.40 -7.75
CA ALA A 37 4.38 2.97 -7.54
C ALA A 37 2.95 2.43 -7.72
N ASP A 38 1.95 3.21 -7.32
CA ASP A 38 0.53 2.90 -7.51
C ASP A 38 0.16 2.90 -9.00
N ASN A 39 0.59 3.93 -9.74
CA ASN A 39 0.39 4.02 -11.20
C ASN A 39 1.04 2.83 -11.94
N LYS A 40 2.28 2.46 -11.60
CA LYS A 40 2.95 1.27 -12.16
C LYS A 40 2.19 -0.02 -11.88
N ALA A 41 1.59 -0.15 -10.70
CA ALA A 41 0.77 -1.32 -10.39
C ALA A 41 -0.52 -1.34 -11.22
N ALA A 42 -1.20 -0.20 -11.37
CA ALA A 42 -2.39 -0.08 -12.21
C ALA A 42 -2.09 -0.45 -13.67
N GLU A 43 -0.98 0.05 -14.23
CA GLU A 43 -0.46 -0.32 -15.56
C GLU A 43 -0.17 -1.82 -15.67
N TYR A 44 0.48 -2.40 -14.66
CA TYR A 44 0.75 -3.83 -14.60
C TYR A 44 -0.53 -4.66 -14.67
N PHE A 45 -1.57 -4.29 -13.91
CA PHE A 45 -2.85 -4.98 -13.93
C PHE A 45 -3.57 -4.83 -15.27
N ALA A 46 -3.68 -3.61 -15.80
CA ALA A 46 -4.33 -3.38 -17.10
C ALA A 46 -3.67 -4.18 -18.21
N ARG A 47 -2.34 -4.17 -18.28
CA ARG A 47 -1.58 -4.98 -19.26
C ARG A 47 -1.80 -6.47 -19.05
N THR A 48 -1.71 -6.97 -17.82
CA THR A 48 -1.87 -8.41 -17.52
C THR A 48 -3.28 -8.90 -17.86
N CYS A 49 -4.31 -8.13 -17.50
CA CYS A 49 -5.70 -8.46 -17.82
C CYS A 49 -5.94 -8.44 -19.34
N SER A 50 -5.40 -7.45 -20.05
CA SER A 50 -5.42 -7.41 -21.52
C SER A 50 -4.75 -8.63 -22.15
N GLU A 51 -3.59 -9.07 -21.63
CA GLU A 51 -2.90 -10.28 -22.08
C GLU A 51 -3.73 -11.56 -21.88
N TYR A 52 -4.64 -11.56 -20.90
CA TYR A 52 -5.61 -12.65 -20.68
C TYR A 52 -6.90 -12.51 -21.50
N GLY A 53 -6.97 -11.51 -22.39
CA GLY A 53 -8.12 -11.29 -23.28
C GLY A 53 -9.27 -10.51 -22.64
N LEU A 54 -9.05 -9.87 -21.49
CA LEU A 54 -10.04 -9.00 -20.86
C LEU A 54 -9.98 -7.58 -21.43
N TYR A 55 -11.13 -6.92 -21.54
CA TYR A 55 -11.19 -5.49 -21.83
C TYR A 55 -10.75 -4.69 -20.61
N THR A 56 -9.86 -3.72 -20.80
CA THR A 56 -9.34 -2.87 -19.72
C THR A 56 -9.32 -1.42 -20.14
N TYR A 57 -9.63 -0.52 -19.21
CA TYR A 57 -9.51 0.93 -19.36
C TYR A 57 -9.15 1.54 -18.00
N PHE A 58 -8.63 2.76 -18.03
CA PHE A 58 -8.36 3.54 -16.81
C PHE A 58 -9.51 4.53 -16.58
N GLU A 59 -9.92 4.64 -15.32
CA GLU A 59 -10.87 5.65 -14.86
C GLU A 59 -10.18 6.47 -13.78
N GLU A 60 -9.99 7.75 -14.05
CA GLU A 60 -9.33 8.68 -13.15
C GLU A 60 -10.37 9.43 -12.32
N PHE A 61 -10.08 9.64 -11.04
CA PHE A 61 -10.89 10.43 -10.13
C PHE A 61 -10.01 11.13 -9.09
N GLU A 62 -10.52 12.23 -8.55
CA GLU A 62 -9.83 13.01 -7.51
C GLU A 62 -10.22 12.51 -6.12
N THR A 63 -9.25 12.40 -5.22
CA THR A 63 -9.46 12.02 -3.83
C THR A 63 -8.35 12.55 -2.94
N ASP A 64 -8.62 12.68 -1.64
CA ASP A 64 -7.61 13.07 -0.65
C ASP A 64 -6.61 11.93 -0.44
N CYS A 65 -5.34 12.22 -0.73
CA CYS A 65 -4.23 11.30 -0.54
C CYS A 65 -3.38 11.70 0.68
N PHE A 66 -2.62 10.74 1.19
CA PHE A 66 -1.73 10.93 2.33
C PHE A 66 -0.35 10.35 2.01
N GLU A 67 0.67 11.19 2.12
CA GLU A 67 2.07 10.82 1.95
C GLU A 67 2.87 11.20 3.21
N PRO A 68 3.41 10.20 3.95
CA PRO A 68 4.37 10.46 5.02
C PRO A 68 5.67 11.04 4.46
N ILE A 69 5.99 12.28 4.84
CA ILE A 69 7.28 12.91 4.47
C ILE A 69 8.36 12.59 5.51
N ALA A 70 8.03 12.68 6.80
CA ALA A 70 8.92 12.38 7.92
C ALA A 70 8.13 11.91 9.16
N CYS A 71 8.75 11.09 10.01
CA CYS A 71 8.26 10.74 11.35
C CYS A 71 9.44 10.60 12.28
N GLU A 72 9.35 11.24 13.44
CA GLU A 72 10.25 11.01 14.55
C GLU A 72 9.45 11.03 15.85
N LEU A 73 9.79 10.13 16.76
CA LEU A 73 9.24 10.10 18.10
C LEU A 73 10.36 9.74 19.07
N SER A 74 10.54 10.54 20.11
CA SER A 74 11.57 10.33 21.12
C SER A 74 10.98 10.43 22.53
N LEU A 75 11.32 9.48 23.39
CA LEU A 75 11.23 9.64 24.83
C LEU A 75 12.41 10.49 25.28
N VAL A 76 12.14 11.66 25.85
CA VAL A 76 13.19 12.58 26.34
C VAL A 76 13.55 12.30 27.80
N GLU A 77 12.55 11.96 28.61
CA GLU A 77 12.68 11.61 30.02
C GLU A 77 11.75 10.43 30.35
N PRO A 78 12.09 9.57 31.34
CA PRO A 78 13.28 9.62 32.19
C PRO A 78 14.56 9.09 31.51
N ILE A 79 14.45 8.54 30.31
CA ILE A 79 15.57 8.00 29.53
C ILE A 79 15.45 8.53 28.12
N SER A 80 16.54 9.12 27.60
CA SER A 80 16.62 9.55 26.21
C SER A 80 16.65 8.32 25.29
N LYS A 81 15.60 8.14 24.49
CA LYS A 81 15.45 7.00 23.58
C LYS A 81 14.55 7.37 22.38
N ASN A 82 15.01 7.01 21.17
CA ASN A 82 14.18 7.09 19.97
C ASN A 82 13.21 5.89 19.92
N ILE A 83 11.98 6.15 19.48
CA ILE A 83 10.91 5.18 19.35
C ILE A 83 10.63 5.02 17.85
N GLU A 84 10.62 3.77 17.38
CA GLU A 84 10.19 3.48 16.01
C GLU A 84 8.71 3.85 15.86
N CYS A 85 8.44 4.78 14.93
CA CYS A 85 7.11 5.34 14.72
C CYS A 85 6.72 5.29 13.25
N GLN A 86 5.42 5.38 13.01
CA GLN A 86 4.82 5.73 11.74
C GLN A 86 3.71 6.75 12.02
N PRO A 87 3.52 7.75 11.15
CA PRO A 87 2.45 8.72 11.35
C PRO A 87 1.11 8.05 11.09
N MET A 88 0.11 8.45 11.87
CA MET A 88 -1.27 8.04 11.63
C MET A 88 -1.74 8.66 10.30
N ARG A 89 -2.43 7.87 9.48
CA ARG A 89 -2.92 8.41 8.19
C ARG A 89 -3.82 9.61 8.43
N PHE A 90 -3.60 10.66 7.63
CA PHE A 90 -4.31 11.94 7.70
C PHE A 90 -4.09 12.72 9.00
N SER A 91 -3.13 12.36 9.84
CA SER A 91 -2.71 13.26 10.91
C SER A 91 -2.04 14.51 10.31
N PRO A 92 -2.30 15.71 10.85
CA PRO A 92 -1.59 16.90 10.42
C PRO A 92 -0.10 16.80 10.77
N SER A 93 0.73 17.49 10.01
CA SER A 93 2.14 17.68 10.37
C SER A 93 2.24 18.49 11.66
N THR A 94 3.24 18.18 12.49
CA THR A 94 3.71 19.10 13.53
C THR A 94 4.33 20.34 12.89
N SER A 95 4.51 21.42 13.66
CA SER A 95 5.36 22.52 13.21
C SER A 95 6.82 22.08 13.09
N GLU A 96 7.67 22.92 12.48
CA GLU A 96 9.10 22.64 12.34
C GLU A 96 9.81 22.48 13.69
N GLU A 97 9.31 23.13 14.74
CA GLU A 97 9.84 23.01 16.11
C GLU A 97 9.46 21.70 16.81
N GLY A 98 8.53 20.92 16.24
CA GLY A 98 8.00 19.70 16.83
C GLY A 98 7.06 19.95 18.02
N ILE A 99 6.64 18.87 18.67
CA ILE A 99 5.79 18.92 19.87
C ILE A 99 6.44 18.05 20.95
N THR A 100 6.68 18.64 22.12
CA THR A 100 7.13 17.91 23.32
C THR A 100 6.08 18.09 24.41
N SER A 101 5.58 16.98 24.97
CA SER A 101 4.54 16.98 26.00
C SER A 101 4.65 15.74 26.89
N GLU A 102 4.04 15.80 28.07
CA GLU A 102 3.81 14.63 28.92
C GLU A 102 2.86 13.65 28.22
N LEU A 103 3.20 12.36 28.25
CA LEU A 103 2.36 11.28 27.76
C LEU A 103 1.35 10.90 28.85
N VAL A 104 0.06 10.98 28.52
CA VAL A 104 -1.04 10.59 29.41
C VAL A 104 -1.80 9.42 28.81
N ASP A 105 -1.90 8.32 29.54
CA ASP A 105 -2.77 7.20 29.18
C ASP A 105 -4.24 7.57 29.43
N VAL A 106 -5.08 7.34 28.42
CA VAL A 106 -6.51 7.69 28.45
C VAL A 106 -7.43 6.47 28.34
N GLY A 107 -6.89 5.23 28.32
CA GLY A 107 -7.67 3.98 28.37
C GLY A 107 -7.52 3.06 27.16
#